data_AF-A0AAV8XEK0-F1
#
_entry.id   AF-A0AAV8XEK0-F1
#
_cell.length_a   1.000
_cell.length_b   1.000
_cell.length_c   1.000
_cell.angle_alpha   90.00
_cell.angle_beta   90.00
_cell.angle_gamma   90.00
#
_symmetry.space_group_name_H-M   'P 1'
#
loop_
_entity.id
_entity.type
_entity.pdbx_description
1 polymer ?
#
loop_
_entity_poly.entity_id
_entity_poly.type
_entity_poly.pdbx_seq_one_letter_code
_entity_poly.pdbx_strand_id
1 'polypeptide(L)'
;MPRAQNAHALVNAGFLMKITDKHIVEDVKIIYGCINPTFVHAINTEKYLIGKNVFENKILQGAFRTLNEELIPDFELPDPEPLFRKQLAISLFYKYILSIAPVKFISKGYRNGGDKLYRPVSSGAQDFETNKSLYPLSQPISKIEAVYQTTGEAEYITDMPDLPNQLYAAFVLAKSSPNSKIVKINTDKALKIEGVVAFLDKNDIPGKNTFTPKEAGFSIEEELFCSGIVKYHSQPVGIILANSHYTAEKAASLVEINYTDGQENPVFSIRDILKRNIRKKNHPGENY
;
A
#
# COMPACT_ATOMS: atom_id res chain seq x y z
N MET A 1 -10.84 4.76 -5.08
CA MET A 1 -9.94 4.99 -3.93
C MET A 1 -10.16 3.86 -2.94
N PRO A 2 -9.12 3.32 -2.29
CA PRO A 2 -9.25 2.17 -1.39
C PRO A 2 -10.01 2.50 -0.09
N ARG A 3 -10.04 3.78 0.32
CA ARG A 3 -10.84 4.31 1.43
C ARG A 3 -11.39 5.69 1.07
N ALA A 4 -12.37 6.19 1.82
CA ALA A 4 -13.10 7.41 1.46
C ALA A 4 -12.33 8.72 1.64
N GLN A 5 -11.26 8.75 2.44
CA GLN A 5 -10.48 9.95 2.71
C GLN A 5 -9.00 9.58 2.92
N ASN A 6 -8.11 10.56 2.77
CA ASN A 6 -6.66 10.40 2.92
C ASN A 6 -6.11 9.19 2.14
N ALA A 7 -6.50 9.04 0.88
CA ALA A 7 -6.02 7.99 -0.01
C ALA A 7 -6.01 8.49 -1.45
N HIS A 8 -4.99 8.06 -2.20
CA HIS A 8 -4.94 8.33 -3.63
C HIS A 8 -6.16 7.73 -4.35
N ALA A 9 -6.65 8.46 -5.35
CA ALA A 9 -7.72 7.98 -6.21
C ALA A 9 -7.20 6.80 -7.06
N LEU A 10 -8.03 5.77 -7.23
CA LEU A 10 -7.73 4.70 -8.20
C LEU A 10 -8.02 5.17 -9.62
N VAL A 11 -9.11 5.93 -9.76
CA VAL A 11 -9.48 6.76 -10.91
C VAL A 11 -10.19 7.98 -10.32
N ASN A 12 -9.92 9.16 -10.86
CA ASN A 12 -10.70 10.36 -10.61
C ASN A 12 -11.19 10.93 -11.95
N ALA A 13 -12.23 11.74 -11.89
CA ALA A 13 -12.83 12.32 -13.09
C ALA A 13 -13.45 13.68 -12.79
N GLY A 14 -13.47 14.52 -13.82
CA GLY A 14 -14.18 15.79 -13.84
C GLY A 14 -15.13 15.81 -15.03
N PHE A 15 -16.38 16.21 -14.79
CA PHE A 15 -17.41 16.29 -15.82
C PHE A 15 -18.11 17.64 -15.75
N LEU A 16 -18.21 18.32 -16.89
CA LEU A 16 -18.98 19.54 -17.06
C LEU A 16 -19.79 19.41 -18.35
N MET A 17 -21.09 19.66 -18.29
CA MET A 17 -21.98 19.52 -19.43
C MET A 17 -23.00 20.65 -19.44
N LYS A 18 -23.11 21.35 -20.57
CA LYS A 18 -24.11 22.37 -20.84
C LYS A 18 -25.23 21.75 -21.69
N ILE A 19 -26.45 21.77 -21.16
CA ILE A 19 -27.61 21.09 -21.77
C ILE A 19 -28.74 22.10 -21.96
N THR A 20 -29.40 22.06 -23.12
CA THR A 20 -30.61 22.84 -23.40
C THR A 20 -31.85 22.30 -22.69
N ASP A 21 -32.94 23.06 -22.69
CA ASP A 21 -34.26 22.61 -22.19
C ASP A 21 -34.79 21.35 -22.90
N LYS A 22 -34.35 21.11 -24.14
CA LYS A 22 -34.67 19.91 -24.92
C LYS A 22 -33.72 18.74 -24.64
N HIS A 23 -32.88 18.85 -23.61
CA HIS A 23 -31.89 17.86 -23.20
C HIS A 23 -30.76 17.61 -24.21
N ILE A 24 -30.56 18.54 -25.15
CA ILE A 24 -29.49 18.47 -26.15
C ILE A 24 -28.21 19.08 -25.57
N VAL A 25 -27.09 18.39 -25.71
CA VAL A 25 -25.76 18.84 -25.25
C VAL A 25 -25.21 19.94 -26.17
N GLU A 26 -24.90 21.11 -25.62
CA GLU A 26 -24.27 22.23 -26.33
C GLU A 26 -22.74 22.20 -26.22
N ASP A 27 -22.24 21.94 -25.00
CA ASP A 27 -20.82 21.81 -24.70
C ASP A 27 -20.62 20.79 -23.59
N VAL A 28 -19.46 20.14 -23.60
CA VAL A 28 -19.12 19.08 -22.64
C VAL A 28 -17.61 19.02 -22.46
N LYS A 29 -17.16 18.81 -21.21
CA LYS A 29 -15.77 18.56 -20.84
C LYS A 29 -15.72 17.30 -19.98
N ILE A 30 -14.91 16.33 -20.38
CA ILE A 30 -14.77 15.02 -19.76
C ILE A 30 -13.28 14.76 -19.58
N ILE A 31 -12.85 14.77 -18.33
CA ILE A 31 -11.44 14.57 -17.97
C ILE A 31 -11.29 13.45 -16.95
N TYR A 32 -10.19 12.71 -17.04
CA TYR A 32 -9.83 11.64 -16.12
C TYR A 32 -8.37 11.73 -15.68
N GLY A 33 -8.13 11.36 -14.43
CA GLY A 33 -6.80 11.08 -13.89
C GLY A 33 -6.67 9.63 -13.46
N CYS A 34 -5.42 9.19 -13.29
CA CYS A 34 -5.05 7.82 -12.90
C CYS A 34 -5.51 6.73 -13.89
N ILE A 35 -5.73 7.11 -15.16
CA ILE A 35 -5.93 6.14 -16.25
C ILE A 35 -4.59 5.66 -16.77
N ASN A 36 -3.68 6.58 -17.04
CA ASN A 36 -2.29 6.34 -17.41
C ASN A 36 -1.44 7.49 -16.84
N PRO A 37 -0.11 7.54 -17.07
CA PRO A 37 0.75 8.58 -16.47
C PRO A 37 0.43 9.98 -16.98
N THR A 38 -0.35 10.09 -18.06
CA THR A 38 -0.81 11.35 -18.63
C THR A 38 -2.25 11.68 -18.22
N PHE A 39 -2.58 12.96 -18.30
CA PHE A 39 -3.95 13.41 -18.09
C PHE A 39 -4.81 13.08 -19.31
N VAL A 40 -5.95 12.42 -19.10
CA VAL A 40 -6.83 12.01 -20.21
C VAL A 40 -7.97 13.00 -20.36
N HIS A 41 -8.08 13.58 -21.55
CA HIS A 41 -9.19 14.42 -21.98
C HIS A 41 -9.97 13.69 -23.07
N ALA A 42 -11.24 13.35 -22.80
CA ALA A 42 -12.04 12.47 -23.65
C ALA A 42 -12.69 13.22 -24.83
N ILE A 43 -11.87 13.84 -25.67
CA ILE A 43 -12.25 14.74 -26.77
C ILE A 43 -13.16 14.03 -27.79
N ASN A 44 -12.93 12.75 -28.09
CA ASN A 44 -13.74 12.01 -29.06
C ASN A 44 -15.15 11.78 -28.51
N THR A 45 -15.24 11.42 -27.23
CA THR A 45 -16.51 11.29 -26.53
C THR A 45 -17.25 12.63 -26.46
N GLU A 46 -16.55 13.72 -26.18
CA GLU A 46 -17.12 15.08 -26.18
C GLU A 46 -17.75 15.43 -27.53
N LYS A 47 -16.99 15.29 -28.62
CA LYS A 47 -17.47 15.51 -29.99
C LYS A 47 -18.67 14.64 -30.33
N TYR A 48 -18.67 13.39 -29.86
CA TYR A 48 -19.79 12.48 -30.08
C TYR A 48 -21.08 12.95 -29.38
N LEU A 49 -20.99 13.58 -28.21
CA LEU A 49 -22.16 13.99 -27.43
C LEU A 49 -22.79 15.31 -27.91
N ILE A 50 -22.00 16.23 -28.46
CA ILE A 50 -22.48 17.53 -28.94
C ILE A 50 -23.64 17.36 -29.93
N GLY A 51 -24.72 18.12 -29.72
CA GLY A 51 -25.91 18.10 -30.57
C GLY A 51 -26.84 16.89 -30.36
N LYS A 52 -26.58 16.02 -29.37
CA LYS A 52 -27.40 14.84 -29.08
C LYS A 52 -28.08 14.92 -27.71
N ASN A 53 -29.17 14.16 -27.56
CA ASN A 53 -29.83 13.98 -26.28
C ASN A 53 -29.12 12.90 -25.46
N VAL A 54 -28.46 13.30 -24.38
CA VAL A 54 -27.62 12.40 -23.56
C VAL A 54 -28.42 11.36 -22.77
N PHE A 55 -29.73 11.59 -22.57
CA PHE A 55 -30.60 10.68 -21.82
C PHE A 55 -31.21 9.57 -22.69
N GLU A 56 -30.99 9.59 -24.01
CA GLU A 56 -31.38 8.50 -24.88
C GLU A 56 -30.42 7.32 -24.75
N ASN A 57 -30.96 6.12 -24.47
CA ASN A 57 -30.15 4.91 -24.26
C ASN A 57 -29.20 4.63 -25.43
N LYS A 58 -29.65 4.81 -26.68
CA LYS A 58 -28.80 4.62 -27.86
C LYS A 58 -27.60 5.58 -27.87
N ILE A 59 -27.82 6.83 -27.48
CA ILE A 59 -26.76 7.84 -27.43
C ILE A 59 -25.78 7.52 -26.30
N LEU A 60 -26.28 7.21 -25.11
CA LEU A 60 -25.48 6.86 -23.94
C LEU A 60 -24.61 5.61 -24.19
N GLN A 61 -25.18 4.56 -24.79
CA GLN A 61 -24.41 3.36 -25.18
C GLN A 61 -23.32 3.67 -26.20
N GLY A 62 -23.56 4.58 -27.14
CA GLY A 62 -22.52 5.05 -28.06
C GLY A 62 -21.43 5.87 -27.36
N ALA A 63 -21.78 6.67 -26.35
CA ALA A 63 -20.80 7.38 -25.54
C ALA A 63 -19.93 6.40 -24.74
N PHE A 64 -20.50 5.33 -24.18
CA PHE A 64 -19.72 4.28 -23.50
C PHE A 64 -18.76 3.56 -24.44
N ARG A 65 -19.17 3.25 -25.68
CA ARG A 65 -18.27 2.66 -26.69
C ARG A 65 -17.11 3.60 -27.02
N THR A 66 -17.41 4.87 -27.26
CA THR A 66 -16.39 5.89 -27.58
C THR A 66 -15.41 6.06 -26.42
N LEU A 67 -15.91 6.16 -25.18
CA LEU A 67 -15.07 6.21 -23.97
C LEU A 67 -14.21 4.95 -23.81
N ASN A 68 -14.77 3.77 -24.08
CA ASN A 68 -14.04 2.52 -23.93
C ASN A 68 -12.83 2.40 -24.87
N GLU A 69 -12.93 2.99 -26.07
CA GLU A 69 -11.84 3.09 -27.05
C GLU A 69 -10.83 4.18 -26.65
N GLU A 70 -11.29 5.30 -26.12
CA GLU A 70 -10.46 6.46 -25.77
C GLU A 70 -9.68 6.27 -24.46
N LEU A 71 -10.24 5.53 -23.51
CA LEU A 71 -9.59 5.19 -22.25
C LEU A 71 -8.60 4.05 -22.48
N ILE A 72 -7.31 4.36 -22.43
CA ILE A 72 -6.21 3.39 -22.58
C ILE A 72 -5.41 3.39 -21.28
N PRO A 73 -5.74 2.50 -20.32
CA PRO A 73 -4.95 2.37 -19.11
C PRO A 73 -3.66 1.59 -19.36
N ASP A 74 -2.58 2.06 -18.74
CA ASP A 74 -1.31 1.33 -18.65
C ASP A 74 -1.41 0.18 -17.64
N PHE A 75 -0.33 -0.56 -17.38
CA PHE A 75 -0.30 -1.51 -16.27
C PHE A 75 1.07 -1.54 -15.60
N GLU A 76 1.21 -0.75 -14.56
CA GLU A 76 2.41 -0.70 -13.73
C GLU A 76 2.02 -0.99 -12.28
N LEU A 77 2.63 -2.00 -11.67
CA LEU A 77 2.39 -2.28 -10.26
C LEU A 77 2.87 -1.08 -9.41
N PRO A 78 2.13 -0.68 -8.37
CA PRO A 78 1.04 -1.39 -7.71
C PRO A 78 -0.38 -1.02 -8.21
N ASP A 79 -0.52 -0.40 -9.37
CA ASP A 79 -1.84 0.04 -9.84
C ASP A 79 -2.80 -1.13 -10.09
N PRO A 80 -4.12 -0.92 -9.94
CA PRO A 80 -5.12 -1.92 -10.28
C PRO A 80 -5.08 -2.30 -11.76
N GLU A 81 -5.62 -3.48 -12.04
CA GLU A 81 -5.76 -4.01 -13.40
C GLU A 81 -6.38 -2.97 -14.37
N PRO A 82 -5.86 -2.85 -15.60
CA PRO A 82 -6.37 -1.90 -16.59
C PRO A 82 -7.87 -1.98 -16.80
N LEU A 83 -8.41 -3.21 -16.86
CA LEU A 83 -9.82 -3.45 -17.08
C LEU A 83 -10.68 -2.83 -15.97
N PHE A 84 -10.28 -2.99 -14.71
CA PHE A 84 -10.95 -2.38 -13.57
C PHE A 84 -10.94 -0.85 -13.67
N ARG A 85 -9.78 -0.23 -13.97
CA ARG A 85 -9.68 1.23 -14.09
C ARG A 85 -10.55 1.78 -15.21
N LYS A 86 -10.56 1.10 -16.37
CA LYS A 86 -11.42 1.46 -17.50
C LYS A 86 -12.90 1.39 -17.14
N GLN A 87 -13.34 0.29 -16.53
CA GLN A 87 -14.73 0.11 -16.11
C GLN A 87 -15.15 1.13 -15.06
N LEU A 88 -14.27 1.45 -14.11
CA LEU A 88 -14.52 2.47 -13.10
C LEU A 88 -14.70 3.85 -13.73
N ALA A 89 -13.85 4.23 -14.69
CA ALA A 89 -13.97 5.49 -15.41
C ALA A 89 -15.31 5.63 -16.14
N ILE A 90 -15.71 4.61 -16.90
CA ILE A 90 -17.01 4.57 -17.57
C ILE A 90 -18.17 4.64 -16.55
N SER A 91 -18.04 3.92 -15.43
CA SER A 91 -19.04 3.95 -14.35
C SER A 91 -19.16 5.31 -13.67
N LEU A 92 -18.05 6.06 -13.53
CA LEU A 92 -18.07 7.43 -13.02
C LEU A 92 -18.83 8.37 -13.97
N PHE A 93 -18.63 8.21 -15.28
CA PHE A 93 -19.41 8.96 -16.26
C PHE A 93 -20.90 8.60 -16.20
N TYR A 94 -21.24 7.32 -16.11
CA TYR A 94 -22.64 6.91 -15.95
C TYR A 94 -23.27 7.47 -14.68
N LYS A 95 -22.54 7.43 -13.56
CA LYS A 95 -22.95 8.06 -12.29
C LYS A 95 -23.22 9.55 -12.46
N TYR A 96 -22.37 10.26 -13.19
CA TYR A 96 -22.59 11.67 -13.50
C TYR A 96 -23.87 11.89 -14.32
N ILE A 97 -24.11 11.11 -15.38
CA ILE A 97 -25.35 11.18 -16.17
C ILE A 97 -26.58 10.94 -15.30
N LEU A 98 -26.55 9.94 -14.41
CA LEU A 98 -27.64 9.69 -13.48
C LEU A 98 -27.88 10.87 -12.51
N SER A 99 -26.84 11.56 -12.09
CA SER A 99 -26.94 12.70 -11.16
C SER A 99 -27.60 13.95 -11.77
N ILE A 100 -27.52 14.11 -13.10
CA ILE A 100 -28.10 15.26 -13.82
C ILE A 100 -29.40 14.91 -14.57
N ALA A 101 -29.73 13.62 -14.69
CA ALA A 101 -30.90 13.16 -15.41
C ALA A 101 -32.20 13.48 -14.66
N PRO A 102 -33.23 14.04 -15.34
CA PRO A 102 -34.57 14.14 -14.77
C PRO A 102 -35.10 12.77 -14.34
N VAL A 103 -35.69 12.69 -13.13
CA VAL A 103 -36.17 11.43 -12.52
C VAL A 103 -37.09 10.62 -13.42
N LYS A 104 -37.85 11.28 -14.33
CA LYS A 104 -38.72 10.63 -15.32
C LYS A 104 -37.98 9.74 -16.32
N PHE A 105 -36.70 9.99 -16.57
CA PHE A 105 -35.86 9.21 -17.48
C PHE A 105 -35.09 8.08 -16.78
N ILE A 106 -35.14 8.01 -15.44
CA ILE A 106 -34.39 7.03 -14.65
C ILE A 106 -35.32 5.92 -14.17
N SER A 107 -34.99 4.67 -14.49
CA SER A 107 -35.71 3.51 -13.97
C SER A 107 -35.57 3.42 -12.44
N LYS A 108 -36.55 2.84 -11.75
CA LYS A 108 -36.58 2.81 -10.27
C LYS A 108 -35.30 2.21 -9.66
N GLY A 109 -34.71 1.20 -10.30
CA GLY A 109 -33.50 0.52 -9.82
C GLY A 109 -32.20 1.33 -9.93
N TYR A 110 -32.18 2.43 -10.70
CA TYR A 110 -30.98 3.24 -10.92
C TYR A 110 -31.01 4.61 -10.24
N ARG A 111 -32.09 4.95 -9.53
CA ARG A 111 -32.31 6.30 -8.96
C ARG A 111 -31.22 6.74 -8.00
N ASN A 112 -30.71 5.82 -7.20
CA ASN A 112 -29.65 6.09 -6.22
C ASN A 112 -28.23 6.07 -6.81
N GLY A 113 -28.08 5.73 -8.10
CA GLY A 113 -26.77 5.59 -8.74
C GLY A 113 -26.02 6.92 -8.86
N GLY A 114 -26.76 8.04 -8.96
CA GLY A 114 -26.22 9.40 -9.01
C GLY A 114 -25.84 9.98 -7.63
N ASP A 115 -26.34 9.41 -6.54
CA ASP A 115 -26.24 10.01 -5.22
C ASP A 115 -24.81 9.95 -4.64
N LYS A 116 -24.47 10.94 -3.82
CA LYS A 116 -23.24 10.93 -3.04
C LYS A 116 -23.40 9.99 -1.85
N LEU A 117 -22.43 9.12 -1.63
CA LEU A 117 -22.39 8.29 -0.43
C LEU A 117 -22.00 9.17 0.76
N TYR A 118 -22.92 9.33 1.71
CA TYR A 118 -22.70 10.03 2.97
C TYR A 118 -22.37 9.03 4.08
N ARG A 119 -21.36 9.33 4.91
CA ARG A 119 -21.01 8.54 6.09
C ARG A 119 -21.13 9.41 7.34
N PRO A 120 -22.16 9.20 8.19
CA PRO A 120 -22.30 9.94 9.44
C PRO A 120 -21.24 9.51 10.47
N VAL A 121 -21.17 10.24 11.58
CA VAL A 121 -20.38 9.84 12.75
C VAL A 121 -20.90 8.50 13.27
N SER A 122 -19.98 7.59 13.59
CA SER A 122 -20.31 6.27 14.13
C SER A 122 -20.98 6.37 15.50
N SER A 123 -21.97 5.50 15.75
CA SER A 123 -22.62 5.32 17.06
C SER A 123 -22.56 3.85 17.48
N GLY A 124 -22.53 3.58 18.79
CA GLY A 124 -22.54 2.23 19.33
C GLY A 124 -23.16 2.17 20.73
N ALA A 125 -23.57 0.98 21.15
CA ALA A 125 -24.06 0.70 22.49
C ALA A 125 -23.19 -0.40 23.11
N GLN A 126 -22.92 -0.29 24.40
CA GLN A 126 -22.18 -1.29 25.19
C GLN A 126 -23.03 -1.65 26.40
N ASP A 127 -23.18 -2.94 26.65
CA ASP A 127 -23.89 -3.49 27.80
C ASP A 127 -23.00 -4.54 28.46
N PHE A 128 -22.78 -4.40 29.76
CA PHE A 128 -21.95 -5.31 30.54
C PHE A 128 -22.36 -5.27 32.01
N GLU A 129 -22.29 -6.42 32.67
CA GLU A 129 -22.60 -6.53 34.10
C GLU A 129 -21.41 -6.10 34.97
N THR A 130 -21.71 -5.59 36.16
CA THR A 130 -20.70 -5.21 37.15
C THR A 130 -21.19 -5.53 38.57
N ASN A 131 -20.26 -5.88 39.47
CA ASN A 131 -20.57 -6.19 40.87
C ASN A 131 -19.75 -5.32 41.83
N LYS A 132 -20.40 -4.32 42.42
CA LYS A 132 -19.79 -3.36 43.35
C LYS A 132 -19.11 -4.00 44.56
N SER A 133 -19.53 -5.18 45.02
CA SER A 133 -18.88 -5.85 46.16
C SER A 133 -17.50 -6.40 45.82
N LEU A 134 -17.22 -6.61 44.52
CA LEU A 134 -15.95 -7.11 44.02
C LEU A 134 -15.04 -5.99 43.50
N TYR A 135 -15.34 -4.71 43.74
CA TYR A 135 -14.49 -3.62 43.27
C TYR A 135 -13.12 -3.67 43.95
N PRO A 136 -12.01 -3.51 43.19
CA PRO A 136 -11.94 -3.03 41.81
C PRO A 136 -12.02 -4.09 40.69
N LEU A 137 -12.16 -5.38 41.01
CA LEU A 137 -12.09 -6.49 40.04
C LEU A 137 -13.13 -6.40 38.90
N SER A 138 -14.37 -6.02 39.21
CA SER A 138 -15.46 -5.90 38.21
C SER A 138 -15.76 -4.45 37.82
N GLN A 139 -14.99 -3.49 38.34
CA GLN A 139 -15.18 -2.08 38.05
C GLN A 139 -14.62 -1.76 36.66
N PRO A 140 -15.35 -1.05 35.78
CA PRO A 140 -14.83 -0.55 34.52
C PRO A 140 -13.88 0.63 34.77
N ILE A 141 -12.72 0.34 35.35
CA ILE A 141 -11.69 1.34 35.59
C ILE A 141 -11.10 1.81 34.27
N SER A 142 -10.88 3.11 34.15
CA SER A 142 -10.09 3.63 33.03
C SER A 142 -8.69 3.06 33.10
N LYS A 143 -8.10 2.78 31.94
CA LYS A 143 -6.70 2.37 31.84
C LYS A 143 -5.83 3.39 32.60
N ILE A 144 -4.97 2.91 33.49
CA ILE A 144 -4.17 3.76 34.39
C ILE A 144 -3.34 4.76 33.60
N GLU A 145 -2.77 4.34 32.47
CA GLU A 145 -1.92 5.17 31.62
C GLU A 145 -2.70 6.08 30.65
N ALA A 146 -4.03 6.02 30.62
CA ALA A 146 -4.83 6.74 29.63
C ALA A 146 -4.57 8.25 29.66
N VAL A 147 -4.46 8.85 30.86
CA VAL A 147 -4.20 10.28 31.02
C VAL A 147 -2.86 10.64 30.37
N TYR A 148 -1.77 9.97 30.76
CA TYR A 148 -0.44 10.19 30.20
C TYR A 148 -0.37 9.98 28.67
N GLN A 149 -1.11 9.00 28.15
CA GLN A 149 -1.20 8.76 26.71
C GLN A 149 -1.91 9.90 25.98
N THR A 150 -2.96 10.46 26.58
CA THR A 150 -3.73 11.56 25.98
C THR A 150 -3.09 12.94 26.14
N THR A 151 -2.19 13.11 27.12
CA THR A 151 -1.42 14.35 27.34
C THR A 151 -0.08 14.36 26.61
N GLY A 152 0.39 13.19 26.14
CA GLY A 152 1.72 13.03 25.54
C GLY A 152 2.86 12.87 26.56
N GLU A 153 2.53 12.57 27.82
CA GLU A 153 3.48 12.35 28.91
C GLU A 153 3.93 10.88 29.03
N ALA A 154 3.22 9.95 28.38
CA ALA A 154 3.64 8.57 28.32
C ALA A 154 4.91 8.44 27.46
N GLU A 155 6.02 8.06 28.09
CA GLU A 155 7.32 7.90 27.41
C GLU A 155 7.39 6.57 26.64
N TYR A 156 7.68 6.66 25.35
CA TYR A 156 8.03 5.53 24.49
C TYR A 156 9.53 5.54 24.17
N ILE A 157 10.02 4.47 23.54
CA ILE A 157 11.47 4.27 23.27
C ILE A 157 12.11 5.46 22.53
N THR A 158 11.38 6.10 21.63
CA THR A 158 11.88 7.25 20.84
C THR A 158 11.75 8.60 21.56
N ASP A 159 11.06 8.63 22.71
CA ASP A 159 10.91 9.83 23.53
C ASP A 159 12.05 9.95 24.56
N MET A 160 12.76 8.84 24.81
CA MET A 160 13.94 8.82 25.67
C MET A 160 15.02 9.75 25.10
N PRO A 161 15.62 10.63 25.93
CA PRO A 161 16.67 11.53 25.48
C PRO A 161 17.88 10.79 24.92
N ASP A 162 18.48 11.34 23.88
CA ASP A 162 19.73 10.82 23.33
C ASP A 162 20.84 10.85 24.39
N LEU A 163 21.56 9.74 24.51
CA LEU A 163 22.71 9.64 25.40
C LEU A 163 23.98 10.23 24.75
N PRO A 164 24.94 10.74 25.55
CA PRO A 164 26.22 11.18 25.02
C PRO A 164 26.91 10.07 24.20
N ASN A 165 27.33 10.42 22.98
CA ASN A 165 27.95 9.51 22.01
C ASN A 165 27.05 8.37 21.51
N GLN A 166 25.73 8.46 21.69
CA GLN A 166 24.79 7.55 21.05
C GLN A 166 24.93 7.63 19.53
N LEU A 167 24.84 6.46 18.88
CA LEU A 167 24.79 6.34 17.43
C LEU A 167 23.41 5.86 17.00
N TYR A 168 23.07 6.18 15.76
CA TYR A 168 21.87 5.71 15.09
C TYR A 168 22.26 4.64 14.08
N ALA A 169 21.40 3.64 13.95
CA ALA A 169 21.64 2.50 13.12
C ALA A 169 20.63 2.42 11.98
N ALA A 170 21.08 2.07 10.78
CA ALA A 170 20.21 1.82 9.63
C ALA A 170 20.64 0.53 8.92
N PHE A 171 19.70 -0.38 8.71
CA PHE A 171 19.99 -1.62 8.01
C PHE A 171 20.34 -1.37 6.54
N VAL A 172 21.34 -2.10 6.07
CA VAL A 172 21.62 -2.27 4.65
C VAL A 172 20.85 -3.50 4.19
N LEU A 173 19.83 -3.26 3.36
CA LEU A 173 18.86 -4.28 2.94
C LEU A 173 19.17 -4.81 1.54
N ALA A 174 18.99 -6.11 1.33
CA ALA A 174 19.16 -6.72 0.03
C ALA A 174 18.10 -6.25 -0.97
N LYS A 175 18.52 -5.75 -2.13
CA LYS A 175 17.64 -5.25 -3.22
C LYS A 175 17.62 -6.19 -4.43
N SER A 176 17.63 -7.50 -4.17
CA SER A 176 17.61 -8.55 -5.19
C SER A 176 16.41 -9.46 -5.04
N SER A 177 16.12 -10.25 -6.07
CA SER A 177 15.17 -11.36 -5.95
C SER A 177 15.66 -12.40 -4.93
N PRO A 178 14.74 -13.17 -4.31
CA PRO A 178 15.13 -14.33 -3.52
C PRO A 178 15.97 -15.31 -4.33
N ASN A 179 16.82 -16.07 -3.65
CA ASN A 179 17.83 -17.00 -4.17
C ASN A 179 19.04 -16.35 -4.85
N SER A 180 19.07 -15.02 -5.04
CA SER A 180 20.28 -14.34 -5.51
C SER A 180 21.43 -14.51 -4.50
N LYS A 181 22.64 -14.72 -5.03
CA LYS A 181 23.86 -14.83 -4.22
C LYS A 181 24.59 -13.49 -4.18
N ILE A 182 24.93 -13.03 -2.99
CA ILE A 182 25.77 -11.86 -2.75
C ILE A 182 27.20 -12.22 -3.16
N VAL A 183 27.75 -11.45 -4.09
CA VAL A 183 29.12 -11.59 -4.59
C VAL A 183 30.06 -10.62 -3.88
N LYS A 184 29.63 -9.37 -3.74
CA LYS A 184 30.44 -8.30 -3.16
C LYS A 184 29.53 -7.26 -2.51
N ILE A 185 30.02 -6.68 -1.42
CA ILE A 185 29.45 -5.51 -0.76
C ILE A 185 30.50 -4.41 -0.85
N ASN A 186 30.11 -3.23 -1.33
CA ASN A 186 30.96 -2.04 -1.40
C ASN A 186 30.37 -0.92 -0.55
N THR A 187 31.12 -0.52 0.47
CA THR A 187 30.72 0.49 1.45
C THR A 187 31.48 1.81 1.29
N ASP A 188 32.37 1.93 0.29
CA ASP A 188 33.29 3.06 0.13
C ASP A 188 32.57 4.41 0.09
N LYS A 189 31.42 4.49 -0.60
CA LYS A 189 30.62 5.72 -0.69
C LYS A 189 29.94 6.03 0.64
N ALA A 190 29.46 5.01 1.35
CA ALA A 190 28.78 5.16 2.63
C ALA A 190 29.75 5.65 3.71
N LEU A 191 30.92 5.00 3.85
CA LEU A 191 31.91 5.32 4.88
C LEU A 191 32.61 6.68 4.69
N LYS A 192 32.54 7.26 3.49
CA LYS A 192 33.04 8.62 3.22
C LYS A 192 32.10 9.73 3.67
N ILE A 193 30.85 9.42 4.03
CA ILE A 193 29.91 10.43 4.52
C ILE A 193 30.33 10.85 5.93
N GLU A 194 30.46 12.17 6.14
CA GLU A 194 30.72 12.73 7.46
C GLU A 194 29.67 12.29 8.48
N GLY A 195 30.12 11.85 9.65
CA GLY A 195 29.27 11.35 10.72
C GLY A 195 28.97 9.86 10.66
N VAL A 196 29.34 9.15 9.59
CA VAL A 196 29.32 7.68 9.57
C VAL A 196 30.48 7.14 10.39
N VAL A 197 30.17 6.21 11.29
CA VAL A 197 31.14 5.61 12.21
C VAL A 197 31.59 4.24 11.73
N ALA A 198 30.64 3.38 11.33
CA ALA A 198 30.96 2.01 10.92
C ALA A 198 29.89 1.41 10.00
N PHE A 199 30.30 0.39 9.25
CA PHE A 199 29.43 -0.62 8.67
C PHE A 199 29.76 -1.94 9.36
N LEU A 200 28.75 -2.65 9.85
CA LEU A 200 28.90 -3.98 10.46
C LEU A 200 28.10 -5.01 9.67
N ASP A 201 28.65 -6.20 9.47
CA ASP A 201 27.99 -7.33 8.81
C ASP A 201 28.08 -8.63 9.65
N LYS A 202 27.75 -9.75 9.00
CA LYS A 202 27.79 -11.08 9.63
C LYS A 202 29.14 -11.43 10.27
N ASN A 203 30.24 -10.86 9.80
CA ASN A 203 31.60 -11.15 10.25
C ASN A 203 31.95 -10.39 11.54
N ASP A 204 31.20 -9.34 11.87
CA ASP A 204 31.38 -8.55 13.09
C ASP A 204 30.59 -9.11 14.28
N ILE A 205 29.83 -10.18 14.09
CA ILE A 205 29.06 -10.84 15.14
C ILE A 205 30.01 -11.71 15.98
N PRO A 206 30.22 -11.45 17.29
CA PRO A 206 31.15 -12.23 18.11
C PRO A 206 30.69 -13.68 18.34
N GLY A 207 29.38 -13.94 18.17
CA GLY A 207 28.75 -15.24 18.38
C GLY A 207 28.20 -15.85 17.08
N LYS A 208 27.10 -16.59 17.20
CA LYS A 208 26.38 -17.11 16.03
C LYS A 208 25.58 -15.99 15.37
N ASN A 209 25.60 -15.93 14.04
CA ASN A 209 24.78 -15.04 13.23
C ASN A 209 23.31 -15.49 13.20
N THR A 210 22.63 -15.40 14.34
CA THR A 210 21.21 -15.77 14.49
C THR A 210 20.55 -14.94 15.57
N PHE A 211 19.26 -14.61 15.38
CA PHE A 211 18.43 -13.97 16.41
C PHE A 211 17.35 -14.91 16.96
N THR A 212 17.28 -16.15 16.48
CA THR A 212 16.33 -17.14 16.99
C THR A 212 16.67 -17.50 18.43
N PRO A 213 15.76 -17.28 19.41
CA PRO A 213 16.00 -17.66 20.79
C PRO A 213 16.09 -19.19 20.92
N LYS A 214 17.15 -19.69 21.55
CA LYS A 214 17.37 -21.13 21.71
C LYS A 214 16.32 -21.77 22.62
N GLU A 215 15.89 -21.01 23.61
CA GLU A 215 14.97 -21.42 24.67
C GLU A 215 13.53 -21.54 24.15
N ALA A 216 13.22 -20.92 23.01
CA ALA A 216 11.88 -20.92 22.43
C ALA A 216 11.55 -22.18 21.61
N GLY A 217 12.48 -23.15 21.53
CA GLY A 217 12.23 -24.45 20.89
C GLY A 217 12.04 -24.40 19.37
N PHE A 218 12.43 -23.31 18.71
CA PHE A 218 12.36 -23.20 17.26
C PHE A 218 13.40 -24.11 16.58
N SER A 219 12.96 -24.84 15.56
CA SER A 219 13.81 -25.80 14.81
C SER A 219 14.62 -25.16 13.68
N ILE A 220 14.42 -23.86 13.42
CA ILE A 220 15.06 -23.13 12.32
C ILE A 220 15.72 -21.88 12.89
N GLU A 221 17.02 -21.73 12.64
CA GLU A 221 17.75 -20.50 12.95
C GLU A 221 17.55 -19.46 11.84
N GLU A 222 17.16 -18.25 12.23
CA GLU A 222 17.02 -17.08 11.37
C GLU A 222 18.23 -16.15 11.54
N GLU A 223 18.82 -15.77 10.42
CA GLU A 223 20.06 -14.98 10.41
C GLU A 223 19.81 -13.52 10.76
N LEU A 224 20.72 -12.91 11.53
CA LEU A 224 20.74 -11.46 11.76
C LEU A 224 21.11 -10.72 10.46
N PHE A 225 22.21 -11.15 9.83
CA PHE A 225 22.68 -10.63 8.55
C PHE A 225 22.81 -11.74 7.53
N CYS A 226 22.41 -11.50 6.28
CA CYS A 226 22.43 -12.50 5.21
C CYS A 226 23.84 -13.08 5.02
N SER A 227 24.00 -14.41 5.18
CA SER A 227 25.32 -15.03 5.05
C SER A 227 25.79 -15.22 3.61
N GLY A 228 24.93 -14.99 2.62
CA GLY A 228 25.32 -14.96 1.21
C GLY A 228 24.20 -15.21 0.22
N ILE A 229 23.22 -16.07 0.53
CA ILE A 229 22.05 -16.28 -0.34
C ILE A 229 20.87 -15.51 0.24
N VAL A 230 20.33 -14.59 -0.56
CA VAL A 230 19.20 -13.76 -0.17
C VAL A 230 17.93 -14.62 -0.14
N LYS A 231 17.29 -14.73 1.02
CA LYS A 231 16.10 -15.57 1.23
C LYS A 231 14.80 -14.85 0.89
N TYR A 232 14.78 -13.53 1.03
CA TYR A 232 13.64 -12.67 0.75
C TYR A 232 14.09 -11.24 0.41
N HIS A 233 13.25 -10.50 -0.31
CA HIS A 233 13.54 -9.10 -0.63
C HIS A 233 13.65 -8.27 0.66
N SER A 234 14.62 -7.36 0.70
CA SER A 234 14.94 -6.56 1.89
C SER A 234 15.48 -7.37 3.08
N GLN A 235 16.03 -8.56 2.88
CA GLN A 235 16.78 -9.25 3.96
C GLN A 235 17.96 -8.37 4.42
N PRO A 236 18.16 -8.13 5.73
CA PRO A 236 19.32 -7.40 6.22
C PRO A 236 20.63 -8.09 5.83
N VAL A 237 21.58 -7.32 5.30
CA VAL A 237 22.92 -7.77 4.90
C VAL A 237 23.99 -7.22 5.83
N GLY A 238 23.72 -6.05 6.41
CA GLY A 238 24.56 -5.41 7.41
C GLY A 238 23.84 -4.20 7.99
N ILE A 239 24.56 -3.37 8.73
CA ILE A 239 24.03 -2.19 9.38
C ILE A 239 25.06 -1.06 9.36
N ILE A 240 24.62 0.16 9.07
CA ILE A 240 25.42 1.38 9.19
C ILE A 240 25.17 2.00 10.56
N LEU A 241 26.23 2.46 11.22
CA LEU A 241 26.18 3.28 12.42
C LEU A 241 26.64 4.71 12.09
N ALA A 242 25.88 5.72 12.52
CA ALA A 242 26.23 7.12 12.32
C ALA A 242 25.78 8.01 13.50
N ASN A 243 26.29 9.23 13.57
CA ASN A 243 25.94 10.19 14.63
C ASN A 243 24.55 10.85 14.50
N SER A 244 23.82 10.58 13.42
CA SER A 244 22.42 11.00 13.25
C SER A 244 21.63 9.94 12.48
N HIS A 245 20.32 9.87 12.74
CA HIS A 245 19.42 8.95 12.04
C HIS A 245 19.43 9.18 10.53
N TYR A 246 19.31 10.43 10.08
CA TYR A 246 19.34 10.80 8.67
C TYR A 246 20.65 10.36 7.98
N THR A 247 21.79 10.58 8.65
CA THR A 247 23.10 10.17 8.12
C THR A 247 23.18 8.65 7.97
N ALA A 248 22.71 7.89 8.97
CA ALA A 248 22.70 6.42 8.91
C ALA A 248 21.88 5.90 7.73
N GLU A 249 20.64 6.40 7.56
CA GLU A 249 19.76 6.00 6.45
C GLU A 249 20.35 6.37 5.08
N LYS A 250 20.84 7.60 4.94
CA LYS A 250 21.47 8.08 3.71
C LYS A 250 22.67 7.21 3.35
N ALA A 251 23.56 6.94 4.30
CA ALA A 251 24.73 6.10 4.08
C ALA A 251 24.35 4.65 3.75
N ALA A 252 23.38 4.06 4.45
CA ALA A 252 22.88 2.71 4.15
C ALA A 252 22.35 2.60 2.72
N SER A 253 21.70 3.65 2.20
CA SER A 253 21.20 3.68 0.82
C SER A 253 22.30 3.67 -0.26
N LEU A 254 23.52 4.10 0.10
CA LEU A 254 24.68 4.18 -0.80
C LEU A 254 25.57 2.93 -0.77
N VAL A 255 25.29 1.97 0.11
CA VAL A 255 26.00 0.69 0.09
C VAL A 255 25.57 -0.09 -1.14
N GLU A 256 26.55 -0.44 -1.98
CA GLU A 256 26.34 -1.16 -3.22
C GLU A 256 26.53 -2.66 -2.97
N ILE A 257 25.53 -3.46 -3.32
CA ILE A 257 25.59 -4.91 -3.20
C ILE A 257 25.49 -5.51 -4.60
N ASN A 258 26.48 -6.31 -4.96
CA ASN A 258 26.51 -7.02 -6.23
C ASN A 258 25.97 -8.44 -6.04
N TYR A 259 25.06 -8.84 -6.91
CA TYR A 259 24.41 -10.14 -6.88
C TYR A 259 24.69 -10.94 -8.15
N THR A 260 24.68 -12.26 -8.03
CA THR A 260 24.44 -13.17 -9.16
C THR A 260 23.06 -13.80 -8.99
N ASP A 261 22.38 -14.06 -10.10
CA ASP A 261 21.07 -14.71 -10.09
C ASP A 261 21.14 -16.09 -9.42
N GLY A 262 20.08 -16.42 -8.70
CA GLY A 262 19.91 -17.75 -8.12
C GLY A 262 19.70 -18.80 -9.21
N GLN A 263 20.14 -20.04 -8.95
CA GLN A 263 19.89 -21.15 -9.87
C GLN A 263 18.41 -21.56 -9.93
N GLU A 264 17.67 -21.28 -8.86
CA GLU A 264 16.24 -21.60 -8.77
C GLU A 264 15.38 -20.34 -8.81
N ASN A 265 14.33 -20.39 -9.63
CA ASN A 265 13.33 -19.33 -9.67
C ASN A 265 12.71 -19.12 -8.28
N PRO A 266 12.53 -17.88 -7.81
CA PRO A 266 11.86 -17.62 -6.54
C PRO A 266 10.42 -18.16 -6.54
N VAL A 267 9.89 -18.40 -5.34
CA VAL A 267 8.55 -18.92 -5.10
C VAL A 267 7.74 -17.82 -4.42
N PHE A 268 6.68 -17.34 -5.07
CA PHE A 268 5.91 -16.18 -4.60
C PHE A 268 4.51 -16.52 -4.10
N SER A 269 3.97 -17.69 -4.46
CA SER A 269 2.63 -18.10 -4.07
C SER A 269 2.59 -19.50 -3.47
N ILE A 270 1.54 -19.75 -2.67
CA ILE A 270 1.24 -21.09 -2.15
C ILE A 270 1.07 -22.10 -3.29
N ARG A 271 0.49 -21.67 -4.43
CA ARG A 271 0.33 -22.54 -5.61
C ARG A 271 1.68 -22.97 -6.19
N ASP A 272 2.67 -22.08 -6.18
CA ASP A 272 4.02 -22.41 -6.64
C ASP A 272 4.70 -23.39 -5.69
N ILE A 273 4.50 -23.25 -4.37
CA ILE A 273 4.98 -24.20 -3.36
C ILE A 273 4.39 -25.60 -3.62
N LEU A 274 3.07 -25.68 -3.81
CA LEU A 274 2.36 -26.94 -4.05
C LEU A 274 2.81 -27.60 -5.35
N LYS A 275 2.95 -26.84 -6.44
CA LYS A 275 3.43 -27.36 -7.74
C LYS A 275 4.83 -27.94 -7.66
N ARG A 276 5.72 -27.31 -6.88
CA ARG A 276 7.10 -27.76 -6.72
C ARG A 276 7.25 -28.85 -5.64
N ASN A 277 6.16 -29.25 -4.96
CA ASN A 277 6.20 -30.14 -3.79
C ASN A 277 7.25 -29.69 -2.76
N ILE A 278 7.47 -28.38 -2.61
CA ILE A 278 8.37 -27.83 -1.59
C ILE A 278 7.60 -27.84 -0.25
N ARG A 279 7.30 -29.03 0.26
CA ARG A 279 7.02 -29.21 1.67
C ARG A 279 8.37 -29.26 2.36
N LYS A 280 8.74 -28.21 3.11
CA LYS A 280 9.81 -28.37 4.10
C LYS A 280 9.36 -29.50 5.03
N LYS A 281 10.12 -30.59 5.08
CA LYS A 281 9.87 -31.81 5.86
C LYS A 281 9.88 -31.62 7.39
N ASN A 282 9.71 -30.38 7.88
CA ASN A 282 10.07 -29.97 9.24
C ASN A 282 8.91 -29.25 9.96
N HIS A 283 7.66 -29.74 9.81
CA HIS A 283 6.65 -29.52 10.85
C HIS A 283 6.65 -30.72 11.79
N PRO A 284 7.01 -30.56 13.08
CA PRO A 284 6.98 -31.63 14.07
C PRO A 284 5.54 -31.96 14.54
N GLY A 285 4.56 -31.91 13.64
CA GLY A 285 3.14 -32.07 13.95
C GLY A 285 2.36 -33.03 13.05
N GLU A 286 2.97 -33.59 12.00
CA GLU A 286 2.31 -34.61 11.16
C GLU A 286 2.73 -36.02 11.61
N ASN A 287 2.29 -36.38 12.82
CA ASN A 287 2.11 -37.77 13.26
C ASN A 287 0.81 -37.83 14.06
N TYR A 288 -0.32 -37.70 13.35
CA TYR A 288 -1.65 -38.16 13.77
C TYR A 288 -2.39 -38.68 12.54
#